data_AF-A0A538RKZ7-F1
#
_entry.id   AF-A0A538RKZ7-F1
#
_cell.length_a   1.000
_cell.length_b   1.000
_cell.length_c   1.000
_cell.angle_alpha   90.00
_cell.angle_beta   90.00
_cell.angle_gamma   90.00
#
_symmetry.space_group_name_H-M   'P 1'
#
loop_
_entity.id
_entity.type
_entity.pdbx_description
1 polymer ?
#
loop_
_entity_poly.entity_id
_entity_poly.type
_entity_poly.pdbx_seq_one_letter_code
_entity_poly.pdbx_strand_id
1 'polypeptide(L)'
;YLQQRRTQVLTLLELFDAPAIVSTCSLRTTSTVPLQSLALLNSDFAHRRAVAFACRLEREGGMDKDRRIVRAFQLACGREPTAAERAASPWRHRMRPTRRKKIGRSAPGPIFAK
;
A
#
# COMPACT_ATOMS: atom_id res chain seq x y z
N TYR A 1 18.68 -4.56 2.02
CA TYR A 1 18.92 -3.60 0.93
C TYR A 1 18.26 -4.11 -0.34
N LEU A 2 17.60 -3.23 -1.10
CA LEU A 2 16.99 -3.57 -2.39
C LEU A 2 17.95 -3.10 -3.49
N GLN A 3 18.33 -3.99 -4.40
CA GLN A 3 19.28 -3.65 -5.46
C GLN A 3 18.61 -2.70 -6.46
N GLN A 4 19.14 -1.49 -6.61
CA GLN A 4 18.61 -0.48 -7.54
C GLN A 4 19.61 -0.25 -8.67
N ARG A 5 19.19 -0.52 -9.91
CA ARG A 5 19.97 -0.24 -11.12
C ARG A 5 19.28 0.87 -11.90
N ARG A 6 20.05 1.83 -12.42
CA ARG A 6 19.49 2.97 -13.19
C ARG A 6 18.68 2.54 -14.42
N THR A 7 18.99 1.38 -15.00
CA THR A 7 18.32 0.81 -16.16
C THR A 7 17.14 -0.11 -15.83
N GLN A 8 16.91 -0.40 -14.55
CA GLN A 8 15.87 -1.32 -14.12
C GLN A 8 15.03 -0.64 -13.05
N VAL A 9 13.99 0.06 -13.50
CA VAL A 9 12.99 0.64 -12.61
C VAL A 9 12.15 -0.52 -12.06
N LEU A 10 11.80 -0.44 -10.78
CA LEU A 10 10.93 -1.45 -10.18
C LEU A 10 9.55 -1.34 -10.82
N THR A 11 8.99 -2.46 -11.25
CA THR A 11 7.69 -2.53 -11.94
C THR A 11 6.56 -1.85 -11.17
N LEU A 12 6.59 -1.94 -9.83
CA LEU A 12 5.65 -1.21 -8.99
C LEU A 12 5.83 0.30 -9.12
N LEU A 13 7.06 0.81 -9.13
CA LEU A 13 7.32 2.24 -9.25
C LEU A 13 6.97 2.75 -10.65
N GLU A 14 7.24 1.97 -11.70
CA GLU A 14 6.83 2.30 -13.07
C GLU A 14 5.31 2.50 -13.16
N LEU A 15 4.54 1.61 -12.53
CA LEU A 15 3.08 1.72 -12.50
C LEU A 15 2.59 3.00 -11.80
N PHE A 16 3.35 3.54 -10.85
CA PHE A 16 3.05 4.77 -10.10
C PHE A 16 3.76 6.00 -10.65
N ASP A 17 3.98 6.02 -11.96
CA ASP A 17 4.55 7.15 -12.71
C ASP A 17 5.91 7.56 -12.11
N ALA A 18 6.79 6.59 -11.90
CA ALA A 18 8.16 6.85 -11.46
C ALA A 18 8.85 7.84 -12.42
N PRO A 19 9.58 8.83 -11.88
CA PRO A 19 10.26 9.79 -12.72
C PRO A 19 11.32 9.10 -13.58
N ALA A 20 11.34 9.44 -14.87
CA ALA A 20 12.39 8.99 -15.77
C ALA A 20 13.71 9.70 -15.41
N ILE A 21 14.80 8.94 -15.30
CA ILE A 21 16.13 9.49 -14.92
C ILE A 21 16.73 10.37 -16.04
N VAL A 22 16.21 10.27 -17.26
CA VAL A 22 16.68 10.99 -18.44
C VAL A 22 16.05 12.37 -18.65
N SER A 23 14.94 12.69 -17.98
CA SER A 23 14.24 13.96 -18.16
C SER A 23 13.90 14.64 -16.83
N THR A 24 14.22 15.93 -16.75
CA THR A 24 13.89 16.75 -15.57
C THR A 24 12.44 17.20 -15.69
N CYS A 25 11.52 16.54 -14.98
CA CYS A 25 10.15 17.02 -14.82
C CYS A 25 10.08 17.97 -13.61
N SER A 26 9.80 19.25 -13.85
CA SER A 26 9.61 20.26 -12.78
C SER A 26 8.25 20.13 -12.08
N LEU A 27 7.29 19.42 -12.68
CA LEU A 27 5.93 19.23 -12.18
C LEU A 27 5.55 17.74 -12.27
N ARG A 28 4.92 17.23 -11.21
CA ARG A 28 4.36 15.88 -11.18
C ARG A 28 2.88 15.94 -11.55
N THR A 29 2.51 15.35 -12.67
CA THR A 29 1.10 15.20 -13.06
C THR A 29 0.39 14.29 -12.07
N THR A 30 -0.76 14.70 -11.55
CA THR A 30 -1.61 13.85 -10.71
C THR A 30 -2.29 12.81 -11.60
N SER A 31 -1.93 11.55 -11.39
CA SER A 31 -2.52 10.41 -12.09
C SER A 31 -3.52 9.72 -11.17
N THR A 32 -4.75 9.53 -11.66
CA THR A 32 -5.81 8.75 -10.98
C THR A 32 -6.21 7.59 -11.86
N VAL A 33 -5.23 6.79 -12.30
CA VAL A 33 -5.48 5.70 -13.24
C VAL A 33 -6.07 4.49 -12.49
N PRO A 34 -7.24 3.97 -12.89
CA PRO A 34 -7.89 2.84 -12.22
C PRO A 34 -6.99 1.59 -12.07
N LEU A 35 -6.06 1.39 -13.01
CA LEU A 35 -5.09 0.29 -12.98
C LEU A 35 -4.17 0.36 -11.76
N GLN A 36 -3.76 1.56 -11.33
CA GLN A 36 -2.92 1.77 -10.15
C GLN A 36 -3.64 1.28 -8.88
N SER A 37 -4.93 1.62 -8.74
CA SER A 37 -5.79 1.15 -7.65
C SER A 37 -5.99 -0.36 -7.69
N LEU A 38 -6.27 -0.92 -8.88
CA LEU A 38 -6.46 -2.36 -9.05
C LEU A 38 -5.19 -3.14 -8.70
N ALA A 39 -4.01 -2.63 -9.05
CA ALA A 39 -2.74 -3.25 -8.71
C ALA A 39 -2.49 -3.29 -7.20
N LEU A 40 -2.88 -2.25 -6.46
CA LEU A 40 -2.80 -2.26 -4.99
C LEU A 40 -3.76 -3.30 -4.39
N LEU A 41 -4.98 -3.40 -4.92
CA LEU A 41 -5.97 -4.38 -4.47
C LEU A 41 -5.53 -5.83 -4.73
N ASN A 42 -4.73 -6.07 -5.76
CA ASN A 42 -4.23 -7.41 -6.10
C ASN A 42 -2.80 -7.70 -5.61
N SER A 43 -2.16 -6.74 -4.93
CA SER A 43 -0.77 -6.89 -4.47
C SER A 43 -0.71 -7.42 -3.04
N ASP A 44 -0.06 -8.58 -2.87
CA ASP A 44 0.24 -9.16 -1.55
C ASP A 44 1.09 -8.22 -0.69
N PHE A 45 2.00 -7.47 -1.30
CA PHE A 45 2.81 -6.48 -0.61
C PHE A 45 1.94 -5.36 -0.04
N ALA A 46 1.07 -4.76 -0.86
CA ALA A 46 0.18 -3.69 -0.44
C ALA A 46 -0.77 -4.17 0.69
N HIS A 47 -1.29 -5.38 0.56
CA HIS A 47 -2.13 -6.00 1.60
C HIS A 47 -1.40 -6.16 2.94
N ARG A 48 -0.17 -6.70 2.94
CA ARG A 48 0.63 -6.84 4.17
C ARG A 48 0.91 -5.48 4.82
N ARG A 49 1.20 -4.46 4.00
CA ARG A 49 1.42 -3.09 4.50
C ARG A 49 0.14 -2.47 5.09
N ALA A 50 -1.02 -2.71 4.48
CA ALA A 50 -2.30 -2.25 5.01
C ALA A 50 -2.63 -2.88 6.37
N VAL A 51 -2.39 -4.19 6.53
CA VAL A 51 -2.57 -4.89 7.83
C VAL A 51 -1.60 -4.35 8.87
N ALA A 52 -0.31 -4.23 8.55
CA ALA A 52 0.68 -3.68 9.47
C ALA A 52 0.36 -2.22 9.88
N PHE A 53 -0.16 -1.42 8.95
CA PHE A 53 -0.60 -0.06 9.21
C PHE A 53 -1.79 -0.04 10.17
N ALA A 54 -2.81 -0.87 9.95
CA ALA A 54 -3.95 -1.00 10.86
C ALA A 54 -3.53 -1.41 12.28
N CYS A 55 -2.67 -2.43 12.41
CA CYS A 55 -2.13 -2.85 13.71
C CYS A 55 -1.34 -1.74 14.40
N ARG A 56 -0.57 -0.95 13.64
CA ARG A 56 0.18 0.19 14.18
C ARG A 56 -0.77 1.26 14.73
N LEU A 57 -1.86 1.56 14.02
CA LEU A 57 -2.86 2.53 14.48
C LEU A 57 -3.62 2.06 15.72
N GLU A 58 -3.93 0.77 15.83
CA GLU A 58 -4.54 0.21 17.03
C GLU A 58 -3.62 0.33 18.25
N ARG A 59 -2.33 0.08 18.05
CA ARG A 59 -1.32 0.18 19.11
C ARG A 59 -1.04 1.62 19.54
N GLU A 60 -0.93 2.55 18.59
CA GLU A 60 -0.55 3.95 18.88
C GLU A 60 -1.77 4.84 19.21
N GLY A 61 -2.95 4.55 18.67
CA GLY A 61 -4.15 5.37 18.83
C GLY A 61 -5.08 4.98 19.98
N GLY A 62 -4.82 3.86 20.68
CA GLY A 62 -5.65 3.41 21.81
C GLY A 62 -7.10 3.15 21.40
N MET A 63 -8.09 3.30 22.29
CA MET A 63 -9.53 3.11 21.97
C MET A 63 -10.19 4.34 21.30
N ASP A 64 -9.48 5.46 21.23
CA ASP A 64 -10.02 6.72 20.73
C ASP A 64 -9.95 6.79 19.19
N LYS A 65 -11.13 6.93 18.57
CA LYS A 65 -11.27 6.97 17.11
C LYS A 65 -10.63 8.23 16.52
N ASP A 66 -10.79 9.38 17.15
CA ASP A 66 -10.28 10.64 16.62
C ASP A 66 -8.75 10.64 16.65
N ARG A 67 -8.15 10.13 17.73
CA ARG A 67 -6.70 9.94 17.82
C ARG A 67 -6.17 8.99 16.75
N ARG A 68 -6.88 7.89 16.45
CA ARG A 68 -6.51 6.97 15.37
C ARG A 68 -6.56 7.64 14.00
N ILE A 69 -7.59 8.43 13.71
CA ILE A 69 -7.73 9.15 12.43
C ILE A 69 -6.61 10.16 12.28
N VAL A 70 -6.37 11.00 13.30
CA VAL A 70 -5.25 11.96 13.28
C VAL A 70 -3.92 11.26 13.04
N ARG A 71 -3.68 10.14 13.74
CA ARG A 71 -2.44 9.38 13.58
C ARG A 71 -2.31 8.74 12.19
N ALA A 72 -3.41 8.26 11.61
CA ALA A 72 -3.42 7.71 10.26
C ALA A 72 -2.95 8.73 9.23
N PHE A 73 -3.49 9.95 9.30
CA PHE A 73 -3.11 11.04 8.39
C PHE A 73 -1.68 11.50 8.60
N GLN A 74 -1.20 11.58 9.84
CA GLN A 74 0.20 11.89 10.11
C GLN A 74 1.15 10.84 9.51
N LEU A 75 0.80 9.56 9.61
CA LEU A 75 1.65 8.47 9.11
C LEU A 75 1.61 8.30 7.59
N ALA A 76 0.45 8.51 6.97
CA ALA A 76 0.24 8.29 5.53
C ALA A 76 0.45 9.55 4.69
N CYS A 77 0.03 10.71 5.19
CA CYS A 77 0.03 11.98 4.47
C CYS A 77 1.01 13.02 5.04
N GLY A 78 1.60 12.77 6.22
CA GLY A 78 2.54 13.70 6.86
C GLY A 78 1.89 14.98 7.41
N ARG A 79 0.56 15.03 7.51
CA ARG A 79 -0.20 16.20 7.99
C ARG A 79 -1.39 15.77 8.83
N GLU A 80 -2.02 16.73 9.51
CA GLU A 80 -3.29 16.49 10.17
C GLU A 80 -4.46 16.39 9.16
N PRO A 81 -5.53 15.63 9.49
CA PRO A 81 -6.73 15.58 8.68
C PRO A 81 -7.48 16.91 8.74
N THR A 82 -8.03 17.33 7.61
CA THR A 82 -9.00 18.43 7.56
C THR A 82 -10.33 18.03 8.20
N ALA A 83 -11.20 19.00 8.51
CA ALA A 83 -12.51 18.74 9.09
C ALA A 83 -13.37 17.82 8.20
N ALA A 84 -13.34 18.03 6.88
CA ALA A 84 -14.05 17.19 5.92
C ALA A 84 -13.53 15.75 5.89
N GLU A 85 -12.20 15.56 5.91
CA GLU A 85 -11.58 14.23 5.95
C GLU A 85 -11.83 13.49 7.26
N ARG A 86 -11.86 14.23 8.38
CA ARG A 86 -12.19 13.67 9.69
C ARG A 86 -13.64 13.19 9.73
N ALA A 87 -14.58 13.95 9.16
CA ALA A 87 -15.98 13.56 9.03
C ALA A 87 -16.18 12.37 8.06
N ALA A 88 -15.43 12.33 6.95
CA ALA A 88 -15.52 11.29 5.94
C ALA A 88 -14.82 9.96 6.32
N SER A 89 -14.17 9.89 7.48
CA SER A 89 -13.42 8.72 7.94
C SER A 89 -14.18 7.95 9.04
N PRO A 90 -15.24 7.18 8.72
CA PRO A 90 -15.89 6.35 9.70
C PRO A 90 -14.96 5.19 10.07
N TRP A 91 -14.29 5.31 11.22
CA TRP A 91 -13.45 4.24 11.74
C TRP A 91 -14.31 3.01 12.06
N ARG A 92 -14.20 1.96 11.24
CA ARG A 92 -14.85 0.67 11.50
C ARG A 92 -13.94 -0.16 12.40
N HIS A 93 -14.46 -0.51 13.57
CA HIS A 93 -13.76 -1.15 14.70
C HIS A 93 -13.21 -2.57 14.42
N ARG A 94 -13.20 -3.04 13.17
CA ARG A 94 -12.61 -4.31 12.78
C ARG A 94 -12.42 -4.32 11.27
N MET A 95 -11.18 -4.09 10.80
CA MET A 95 -10.85 -4.55 9.45
C MET A 95 -11.00 -6.07 9.48
N ARG A 96 -11.98 -6.60 8.73
CA ARG A 96 -12.14 -8.04 8.60
C ARG A 96 -10.80 -8.59 8.12
N PRO A 97 -10.19 -9.57 8.81
CA PRO A 97 -9.02 -10.24 8.26
C PRO A 97 -9.44 -10.80 6.90
N THR A 98 -8.78 -10.33 5.85
CA THR A 98 -9.00 -10.83 4.49
C THR A 98 -8.70 -12.32 4.51
N ARG A 99 -9.75 -13.15 4.49
CA ARG A 99 -9.65 -14.61 4.38
C ARG A 99 -9.05 -14.94 3.02
N ARG A 100 -7.73 -14.88 2.90
CA ARG A 100 -7.04 -15.51 1.78
C ARG A 100 -7.00 -17.00 2.09
N LYS A 101 -7.91 -17.78 1.50
CA LYS A 101 -7.76 -19.25 1.41
C LYS A 101 -6.34 -19.48 0.91
N LYS A 102 -5.55 -20.29 1.63
CA LYS A 102 -4.30 -20.84 1.09
C LYS A 102 -4.68 -21.61 -0.17
N ILE A 103 -4.56 -20.99 -1.34
CA ILE A 103 -4.48 -21.73 -2.59
C ILE A 103 -3.21 -22.55 -2.44
N GLY A 104 -3.38 -23.88 -2.39
CA GLY A 104 -2.32 -24.82 -2.13
C GLY A 104 -1.11 -24.53 -3.01
N ARG A 105 0.06 -24.41 -2.39
CA ARG A 105 1.31 -24.69 -3.09
C ARG A 105 1.24 -26.15 -3.51
N SER A 106 0.83 -26.45 -4.73
CA SER A 106 1.22 -27.70 -5.35
C SER A 106 2.75 -27.66 -5.48
N ALA A 107 3.40 -28.68 -4.93
CA ALA A 107 4.84 -28.84 -5.05
C ALA A 107 5.23 -28.90 -6.53
N PRO A 108 6.38 -28.33 -6.95
CA PRO A 108 6.92 -28.64 -8.26
C PRO A 108 7.26 -30.14 -8.29
N GLY A 109 6.57 -30.89 -9.16
CA GLY A 109 6.92 -32.27 -9.45
C GLY A 109 8.33 -32.35 -10.07
N PRO A 110 9.05 -33.48 -9.91
CA PRO A 110 10.39 -33.61 -10.45
C PRO A 110 10.32 -33.62 -11.98
N ILE A 111 10.85 -32.57 -12.60
CA ILE A 111 11.12 -32.54 -14.04
C ILE A 111 12.60 -32.92 -14.20
N PHE A 112 12.85 -33.91 -15.07
CA PHE A 112 14.14 -34.49 -15.49
C PHE A 112 14.62 -35.75 -14.76
N ALA A 113 14.22 -36.90 -15.30
CA ALA A 113 15.08 -38.08 -15.46
C ALA A 113 14.60 -38.91 -16.66
N LYS A 114 15.13 -38.61 -17.84
CA LYS A 114 15.50 -39.53 -18.94
C LYS A 114 16.02 -38.72 -20.12
#